data_AF-A0A5J5FEN6-F1
#
_entry.id   AF-A0A5J5FEN6-F1
#
_cell.length_a   1.000
_cell.length_b   1.000
_cell.length_c   1.000
_cell.angle_alpha   90.00
_cell.angle_beta   90.00
_cell.angle_gamma   90.00
#
_symmetry.space_group_name_H-M   'P 1'
#
loop_
_entity.id
_entity.type
_entity.pdbx_description
1 polymer ?
#
loop_
_entity_poly.entity_id
_entity_poly.type
_entity_poly.pdbx_seq_one_letter_code
_entity_poly.pdbx_strand_id
1 'polypeptide(L)'
;MKDVVFYFELHQPFRIRPVNLADLKNGNKDVFWEEKNEEIFRRIAANNYIPATQHLMDYGIRSSFSLSGTFLEQASRYCPKVIDVIDDYVKSGQCELLSETYYHSLASIWSDEEFTRQVRMQTDAIKMIFNYDPVSFRNTELIYNDHIAEVAKSMGFRNILAEGTDYIASQHDVNYRYAAPSGINLYLRNYPLSDDISFRFSNREWKDYPLTADKFAGWVSQSSGEVVNLFMDYETFGEHQRPETGIFEFLRYLPVYFEQSDVHTILVREVEKRHRVRDFLSIRKTTSWADKNRDLSAWMGNLMQVNTFERIKECRDKLGDLWGYLQTSDIIYYMSIGNEEDFTVHEYFNPYRSPYLAFIYTNAALDNLCGKDYGKNIMP
;
A
#
# COMPACT_ATOMS: atom_id res chain seq x y z
N MET A 1 22.02 20.24 -1.80
CA MET A 1 21.08 19.54 -2.70
C MET A 1 20.59 18.29 -2.01
N LYS A 2 19.30 18.28 -1.69
CA LYS A 2 18.56 17.15 -1.11
C LYS A 2 17.47 16.75 -2.09
N ASP A 3 17.31 15.46 -2.33
CA ASP A 3 16.21 14.96 -3.15
C ASP A 3 15.15 14.31 -2.24
N VAL A 4 13.88 14.44 -2.62
CA VAL A 4 12.73 13.83 -1.96
C VAL A 4 12.03 12.92 -2.97
N VAL A 5 11.76 11.70 -2.54
CA VAL A 5 10.95 10.74 -3.29
C VAL A 5 9.60 10.63 -2.59
N PHE A 6 8.54 11.10 -3.25
CA PHE A 6 7.17 10.78 -2.85
C PHE A 6 6.75 9.46 -3.50
N TYR A 7 6.34 8.50 -2.67
CA TYR A 7 5.65 7.30 -3.10
C TYR A 7 4.27 7.23 -2.44
N PHE A 8 3.27 6.90 -3.25
CA PHE A 8 1.90 6.73 -2.81
C PHE A 8 1.33 5.38 -3.20
N GLU A 9 0.76 4.67 -2.23
CA GLU A 9 -0.01 3.45 -2.45
C GLU A 9 -1.47 3.80 -2.75
N LEU A 10 -2.02 3.23 -3.83
CA LEU A 10 -3.43 3.31 -4.16
C LEU A 10 -4.00 1.89 -4.21
N HIS A 11 -4.69 1.51 -3.15
CA HIS A 11 -5.30 0.20 -3.00
C HIS A 11 -6.74 0.29 -2.52
N GLN A 12 -7.61 -0.54 -3.09
CA GLN A 12 -8.94 -0.83 -2.55
C GLN A 12 -9.22 -2.32 -2.69
N PRO A 13 -9.59 -3.02 -1.60
CA PRO A 13 -9.99 -4.42 -1.68
C PRO A 13 -11.44 -4.55 -2.13
N PHE A 14 -11.80 -5.72 -2.66
CA PHE A 14 -13.20 -6.13 -2.77
C PHE A 14 -13.65 -6.74 -1.44
N ARG A 15 -14.38 -5.95 -0.65
CA ARG A 15 -14.79 -6.35 0.70
C ARG A 15 -15.78 -7.51 0.65
N ILE A 16 -15.62 -8.47 1.56
CA ILE A 16 -16.60 -9.55 1.73
C ILE A 16 -17.86 -8.96 2.38
N ARG A 17 -19.04 -9.32 1.90
CA ARG A 17 -20.29 -8.86 2.52
C ARG A 17 -20.61 -9.68 3.77
N PRO A 18 -21.36 -9.12 4.74
CA PRO A 18 -21.95 -9.91 5.81
C PRO A 18 -22.74 -11.10 5.24
N VAL A 19 -22.53 -12.28 5.84
CA VAL A 19 -23.19 -13.53 5.42
C VAL A 19 -24.37 -13.79 6.34
N ASN A 20 -25.56 -13.96 5.76
CA ASN A 20 -26.78 -14.24 6.50
C ASN A 20 -27.14 -15.74 6.46
N LEU A 21 -28.05 -16.18 7.35
CA LEU A 21 -28.50 -17.59 7.39
C LEU A 21 -29.05 -18.11 6.05
N ALA A 22 -29.64 -17.25 5.23
CA ALA A 22 -30.14 -17.62 3.91
C ALA A 22 -29.00 -17.92 2.93
N ASP A 23 -27.87 -17.20 3.03
CA ASP A 23 -26.71 -17.42 2.16
C ASP A 23 -26.06 -18.78 2.42
N LEU A 24 -25.96 -19.15 3.70
CA LEU A 24 -25.46 -20.46 4.13
C LEU A 24 -26.36 -21.61 3.66
N LYS A 25 -27.68 -21.40 3.64
CA LYS A 25 -28.64 -22.42 3.19
C LYS A 25 -28.66 -22.60 1.68
N ASN A 26 -28.48 -21.50 0.93
CA ASN A 26 -28.65 -21.49 -0.52
C ASN A 26 -27.34 -21.60 -1.30
N GLY A 27 -26.18 -21.57 -0.62
CA GLY A 27 -24.87 -21.63 -1.27
C GLY A 27 -24.61 -20.42 -2.16
N ASN A 28 -24.88 -19.21 -1.65
CA ASN A 28 -24.72 -17.99 -2.43
C ASN A 28 -23.24 -17.76 -2.79
N LYS A 29 -22.97 -17.61 -4.10
CA LYS A 29 -21.63 -17.39 -4.64
C LYS A 29 -21.27 -15.92 -4.77
N ASP A 30 -22.25 -15.03 -4.65
CA ASP A 30 -21.99 -13.60 -4.55
C ASP A 30 -21.55 -13.28 -3.12
N VAL A 31 -20.24 -13.06 -2.96
CA VAL A 31 -19.59 -12.86 -1.65
C VAL A 31 -19.07 -11.45 -1.45
N PHE A 32 -19.05 -10.61 -2.49
CA PHE A 32 -18.50 -9.26 -2.40
C PHE A 32 -19.58 -8.24 -2.08
N TRP A 33 -19.20 -7.21 -1.33
CA TRP A 33 -20.09 -6.15 -0.90
C TRP A 33 -20.13 -5.02 -1.92
N GLU A 34 -20.73 -5.31 -3.07
CA GLU A 34 -20.75 -4.42 -4.24
C GLU A 34 -21.15 -2.97 -3.90
N GLU A 35 -22.30 -2.80 -3.24
CA GLU A 35 -22.81 -1.47 -2.85
C GLU A 35 -21.82 -0.71 -1.96
N LYS A 36 -21.14 -1.41 -1.04
CA LYS A 36 -20.20 -0.79 -0.10
C LYS A 36 -18.89 -0.43 -0.78
N ASN A 37 -18.40 -1.28 -1.68
CA ASN A 37 -17.20 -1.02 -2.46
C ASN A 37 -17.42 0.20 -3.37
N GLU A 38 -18.56 0.29 -4.06
CA GLU A 38 -18.89 1.46 -4.88
C GLU A 38 -19.03 2.74 -4.04
N GLU A 39 -19.75 2.69 -2.91
CA GLU A 39 -19.92 3.82 -2.00
C GLU A 39 -18.57 4.38 -1.53
N ILE A 40 -17.69 3.51 -1.02
CA ILE A 40 -16.38 3.90 -0.52
C ILE A 40 -15.51 4.44 -1.65
N PHE A 41 -15.43 3.73 -2.78
CA PHE A 41 -14.58 4.14 -3.89
C PHE A 41 -14.97 5.52 -4.43
N ARG A 42 -16.27 5.77 -4.64
CA ARG A 42 -16.77 7.07 -5.13
C ARG A 42 -16.47 8.20 -4.15
N ARG A 43 -16.59 7.95 -2.84
CA ARG A 43 -16.26 8.93 -1.80
C ARG A 43 -14.77 9.30 -1.85
N ILE A 44 -13.89 8.29 -1.83
CA ILE A 44 -12.44 8.53 -1.81
C ILE A 44 -11.99 9.16 -3.13
N ALA A 45 -12.57 8.76 -4.27
CA ALA A 45 -12.30 9.40 -5.56
C ALA A 45 -12.59 10.90 -5.55
N ALA A 46 -13.70 11.31 -4.93
CA ALA A 46 -14.10 12.72 -4.85
C ALA A 46 -13.25 13.52 -3.84
N ASN A 47 -12.85 12.90 -2.73
CA ASN A 47 -12.12 13.57 -1.66
C ASN A 47 -10.60 13.60 -1.88
N ASN A 48 -10.05 12.56 -2.51
CA ASN A 48 -8.61 12.32 -2.61
C ASN A 48 -8.17 12.09 -4.07
N TYR A 49 -8.48 10.94 -4.69
CA TYR A 49 -7.80 10.53 -5.93
C TYR A 49 -7.83 11.57 -7.04
N ILE A 50 -8.97 12.26 -7.22
CA ILE A 50 -9.10 13.30 -8.24
C ILE A 50 -8.44 14.62 -7.80
N PRO A 51 -8.86 15.28 -6.69
CA PRO A 51 -8.31 16.58 -6.32
C PRO A 51 -6.82 16.52 -5.96
N ALA A 52 -6.37 15.50 -5.22
CA ALA A 52 -4.98 15.38 -4.83
C ALA A 52 -4.06 15.21 -6.05
N THR A 53 -4.47 14.40 -7.04
CA THR A 53 -3.65 14.17 -8.25
C THR A 53 -3.56 15.44 -9.09
N GLN A 54 -4.67 16.17 -9.21
CA GLN A 54 -4.67 17.47 -9.86
C GLN A 54 -3.73 18.45 -9.15
N HIS A 55 -3.77 18.52 -7.81
CA HIS A 55 -2.86 19.38 -7.05
C HIS A 55 -1.39 19.00 -7.21
N LEU A 56 -1.05 17.71 -7.16
CA LEU A 56 0.33 17.26 -7.41
C LEU A 56 0.82 17.72 -8.79
N MET A 57 -0.01 17.54 -9.82
CA MET A 57 0.31 17.92 -11.20
C MET A 57 0.42 19.45 -11.38
N ASP A 58 -0.55 20.21 -10.85
CA ASP A 58 -0.60 21.68 -10.94
C ASP A 58 0.59 22.34 -10.24
N TYR A 59 1.02 21.75 -9.11
CA TYR A 59 2.13 22.27 -8.31
C TYR A 59 3.49 21.69 -8.68
N GLY A 60 3.55 20.81 -9.68
CA GLY A 60 4.80 20.21 -10.17
C GLY A 60 5.48 19.30 -9.14
N ILE A 61 4.73 18.75 -8.18
CA ILE A 61 5.24 17.81 -7.19
C ILE A 61 5.36 16.47 -7.90
N ARG A 62 6.60 15.98 -8.05
CA ARG A 62 6.87 14.72 -8.75
C ARG A 62 6.74 13.56 -7.79
N SER A 63 5.97 12.55 -8.19
CA SER A 63 5.57 11.44 -7.30
C SER A 63 5.57 10.11 -8.04
N SER A 64 5.73 9.02 -7.31
CA SER A 64 5.61 7.67 -7.84
C SER A 64 4.38 6.97 -7.23
N PHE A 65 3.53 6.37 -8.05
CA PHE A 65 2.30 5.71 -7.60
C PHE A 65 2.44 4.20 -7.74
N SER A 66 1.92 3.42 -6.79
CA SER A 66 1.60 2.02 -7.04
C SER A 66 0.10 1.82 -7.00
N LEU A 67 -0.40 1.12 -8.02
CA LEU A 67 -1.82 0.87 -8.22
C LEU A 67 -2.03 -0.64 -8.20
N SER A 68 -2.73 -1.15 -7.19
CA SER A 68 -3.15 -2.55 -7.19
C SER A 68 -4.08 -2.84 -8.38
N GLY A 69 -4.10 -4.08 -8.86
CA GLY A 69 -5.02 -4.51 -9.91
C GLY A 69 -6.48 -4.33 -9.49
N THR A 70 -6.82 -4.64 -8.24
CA THR A 70 -8.17 -4.42 -7.69
C THR A 70 -8.55 -2.94 -7.65
N PHE A 71 -7.61 -2.04 -7.37
CA PHE A 71 -7.86 -0.59 -7.49
C PHE A 71 -8.19 -0.21 -8.93
N LEU A 72 -7.43 -0.70 -9.92
CA LEU A 72 -7.66 -0.40 -11.34
C LEU A 72 -9.03 -0.90 -11.82
N GLU A 73 -9.46 -2.08 -11.37
CA GLU A 73 -10.79 -2.61 -11.65
C GLU A 73 -11.88 -1.72 -11.04
N GLN A 74 -11.75 -1.36 -9.77
CA GLN A 74 -12.71 -0.51 -9.09
C GLN A 74 -12.76 0.90 -9.69
N ALA A 75 -11.61 1.48 -10.07
CA ALA A 75 -11.55 2.75 -10.78
C ALA A 75 -12.30 2.67 -12.12
N SER A 76 -12.03 1.64 -12.92
CA SER A 76 -12.70 1.41 -14.20
C SER A 76 -14.21 1.25 -14.06
N ARG A 77 -14.67 0.61 -12.97
CA ARG A 77 -16.07 0.29 -12.75
C ARG A 77 -16.86 1.44 -12.14
N TYR A 78 -16.30 2.08 -11.10
CA TYR A 78 -17.04 3.02 -10.25
C TYR A 78 -16.75 4.47 -10.60
N CYS A 79 -15.52 4.82 -10.96
CA CYS A 79 -15.17 6.20 -11.29
C CYS A 79 -14.03 6.28 -12.32
N PRO A 80 -14.31 6.09 -13.62
CA PRO A 80 -13.28 6.09 -14.68
C PRO A 80 -12.43 7.36 -14.71
N LYS A 81 -12.97 8.50 -14.27
CA LYS A 81 -12.25 9.78 -14.15
C LYS A 81 -10.98 9.69 -13.30
N VAL A 82 -10.92 8.74 -12.36
CA VAL A 82 -9.70 8.48 -11.57
C VAL A 82 -8.56 7.98 -12.47
N ILE A 83 -8.87 7.10 -13.44
CA ILE A 83 -7.88 6.65 -14.41
C ILE A 83 -7.46 7.82 -15.31
N ASP A 84 -8.41 8.62 -15.78
CA ASP A 84 -8.12 9.76 -16.66
C ASP A 84 -7.12 10.74 -16.02
N VAL A 85 -7.33 11.15 -14.76
CA VAL A 85 -6.44 12.12 -14.09
C VAL A 85 -5.07 11.52 -13.77
N ILE A 86 -4.99 10.23 -13.46
CA ILE A 86 -3.70 9.54 -13.26
C ILE A 86 -2.95 9.43 -14.58
N ASP A 87 -3.65 9.11 -15.68
CA ASP A 87 -3.06 9.01 -17.02
C ASP A 87 -2.53 10.38 -17.50
N ASP A 88 -3.27 11.46 -17.25
CA ASP A 88 -2.79 12.83 -17.50
C ASP A 88 -1.52 13.14 -16.70
N TYR A 89 -1.49 12.76 -15.41
CA TYR A 89 -0.33 12.97 -14.56
C TYR A 89 0.89 12.13 -15.02
N VAL A 90 0.69 10.90 -15.48
CA VAL A 90 1.74 10.07 -16.09
C VAL A 90 2.26 10.68 -17.40
N LYS A 91 1.35 11.11 -18.29
CA LYS A 91 1.69 11.75 -19.57
C LYS A 91 2.41 13.09 -19.41
N SER A 92 2.19 13.79 -18.30
CA SER A 92 2.93 15.01 -17.95
C SER A 92 4.44 14.74 -17.69
N GLY A 93 4.82 13.49 -17.45
CA GLY A 93 6.19 13.10 -17.09
C GLY A 93 6.55 13.35 -15.61
N GLN A 94 5.60 13.88 -14.83
CA GLN A 94 5.77 14.14 -13.40
C GLN A 94 5.43 12.94 -12.52
N CYS A 95 4.83 11.88 -13.09
CA CYS A 95 4.50 10.64 -12.39
C CYS A 95 5.26 9.43 -12.94
N GLU A 96 5.65 8.52 -12.04
CA GLU A 96 6.07 7.15 -12.36
C GLU A 96 5.09 6.14 -11.77
N LEU A 97 4.80 5.07 -12.51
CA LEU A 97 4.01 3.95 -12.00
C LEU A 97 4.92 2.79 -11.59
N LEU A 98 4.71 2.28 -10.38
CA LEU A 98 5.35 1.10 -9.84
C LEU A 98 4.51 -0.15 -10.15
N SER A 99 5.17 -1.30 -10.10
CA SER A 99 4.49 -2.59 -10.06
C SER A 99 4.37 -3.12 -8.64
N GLU A 100 3.34 -3.96 -8.44
CA GLU A 100 2.98 -4.66 -7.20
C GLU A 100 2.24 -5.96 -7.51
N THR A 101 1.74 -6.67 -6.49
CA THR A 101 0.85 -7.82 -6.73
C THR A 101 -0.53 -7.35 -7.19
N TYR A 102 -1.13 -8.03 -8.18
CA TYR A 102 -2.45 -7.64 -8.72
C TYR A 102 -3.55 -7.54 -7.66
N TYR A 103 -3.59 -8.48 -6.71
CA TYR A 103 -4.65 -8.53 -5.70
C TYR A 103 -4.27 -7.87 -4.38
N HIS A 104 -3.12 -7.18 -4.32
CA HIS A 104 -2.53 -6.70 -3.09
C HIS A 104 -2.41 -7.82 -2.04
N SER A 105 -1.83 -8.95 -2.45
CA SER A 105 -1.83 -10.19 -1.68
C SER A 105 -0.54 -10.46 -0.93
N LEU A 106 -0.61 -11.38 0.02
CA LEU A 106 0.54 -11.91 0.74
C LEU A 106 1.30 -12.99 -0.05
N ALA A 107 1.14 -13.10 -1.38
CA ALA A 107 1.76 -14.17 -2.18
C ALA A 107 3.28 -14.31 -1.99
N SER A 108 3.97 -13.18 -1.80
CA SER A 108 5.42 -13.09 -1.60
C SER A 108 5.97 -13.87 -0.40
N ILE A 109 5.14 -14.21 0.59
CA ILE A 109 5.59 -14.91 1.80
C ILE A 109 5.33 -16.43 1.76
N TRP A 110 4.70 -16.95 0.70
CA TRP A 110 4.32 -18.38 0.66
C TRP A 110 4.47 -19.07 -0.69
N SER A 111 4.49 -18.34 -1.82
CA SER A 111 4.66 -18.96 -3.15
C SER A 111 5.25 -17.99 -4.17
N ASP A 112 6.49 -18.26 -4.59
CA ASP A 112 7.16 -17.50 -5.65
C ASP A 112 6.42 -17.57 -6.99
N GLU A 113 5.77 -18.70 -7.29
CA GLU A 113 4.97 -18.90 -8.50
C GLU A 113 3.77 -17.95 -8.50
N GLU A 114 3.00 -17.94 -7.42
CA GLU A 114 1.81 -17.10 -7.29
C GLU A 114 2.19 -15.63 -7.21
N PHE A 115 3.27 -15.31 -6.48
CA PHE A 115 3.81 -13.97 -6.39
C PHE A 115 4.20 -13.43 -7.77
N THR A 116 5.01 -14.19 -8.52
CA THR A 116 5.44 -13.80 -9.88
C THR A 116 4.24 -13.67 -10.82
N ARG A 117 3.26 -14.58 -10.73
CA ARG A 117 2.03 -14.53 -11.53
C ARG A 117 1.26 -13.23 -11.30
N GLN A 118 1.02 -12.88 -10.04
CA GLN A 118 0.28 -11.66 -9.69
C GLN A 118 1.04 -10.40 -10.06
N VAL A 119 2.37 -10.37 -9.93
CA VAL A 119 3.17 -9.20 -10.33
C VAL A 119 3.13 -8.99 -11.85
N ARG A 120 3.20 -10.07 -12.63
CA ARG A 120 3.03 -9.99 -14.10
C ARG A 120 1.65 -9.49 -14.49
N MET A 121 0.58 -10.02 -13.88
CA MET A 121 -0.79 -9.55 -14.14
C MET A 121 -0.93 -8.05 -13.89
N GLN A 122 -0.33 -7.53 -12.81
CA GLN A 122 -0.40 -6.10 -12.50
C GLN A 122 0.41 -5.28 -13.50
N THR A 123 1.61 -5.74 -13.84
CA THR A 123 2.46 -5.10 -14.85
C THR A 123 1.74 -5.01 -16.19
N ASP A 124 1.08 -6.09 -16.62
CA ASP A 124 0.32 -6.15 -17.86
C ASP A 124 -0.89 -5.19 -17.83
N ALA A 125 -1.58 -5.08 -16.69
CA ALA A 125 -2.70 -4.15 -16.53
C ALA A 125 -2.25 -2.68 -16.60
N ILE A 126 -1.14 -2.33 -15.95
CA ILE A 126 -0.54 -0.99 -16.05
C ILE A 126 -0.15 -0.69 -17.50
N LYS A 127 0.48 -1.66 -18.19
CA LYS A 127 0.85 -1.51 -19.59
C LYS A 127 -0.37 -1.32 -20.50
N MET A 128 -1.44 -2.07 -20.25
CA MET A 128 -2.68 -1.98 -21.04
C MET A 128 -3.39 -0.63 -20.84
N ILE A 129 -3.49 -0.14 -19.61
CA ILE A 129 -4.27 1.05 -19.27
C ILE A 129 -3.49 2.34 -19.57
N PHE A 130 -2.22 2.42 -19.17
CA PHE A 130 -1.42 3.65 -19.22
C PHE A 130 -0.32 3.63 -20.29
N ASN A 131 -0.18 2.52 -21.04
CA ASN A 131 0.95 2.29 -21.95
C ASN A 131 2.32 2.49 -21.26
N TYR A 132 2.41 2.10 -19.99
CA TYR A 132 3.59 2.31 -19.15
C TYR A 132 4.25 0.99 -18.79
N ASP A 133 5.58 0.93 -18.82
CA ASP A 133 6.38 -0.24 -18.42
C ASP A 133 7.10 0.06 -17.10
N PRO A 134 6.60 -0.41 -15.93
CA PRO A 134 7.22 -0.18 -14.64
C PRO A 134 8.65 -0.72 -14.56
N VAL A 135 9.54 0.07 -13.98
CA VAL A 135 10.95 -0.31 -13.71
C VAL A 135 11.26 -0.40 -12.22
N SER A 136 10.30 0.06 -11.41
CA SER A 136 10.38 0.14 -9.97
C SER A 136 9.26 -0.72 -9.37
N PHE A 137 9.58 -1.42 -8.29
CA PHE A 137 8.70 -2.38 -7.66
C PHE A 137 8.48 -2.02 -6.20
N ARG A 138 7.26 -2.22 -5.72
CA ARG A 138 6.98 -2.35 -4.29
C ARG A 138 6.18 -3.62 -4.08
N ASN A 139 6.50 -4.33 -3.02
CA ASN A 139 5.68 -5.46 -2.63
C ASN A 139 4.56 -4.99 -1.69
N THR A 140 3.45 -5.71 -1.67
CA THR A 140 2.31 -5.52 -0.76
C THR A 140 2.79 -5.18 0.64
N GLU A 141 2.30 -4.07 1.19
CA GLU A 141 2.57 -3.55 2.54
C GLU A 141 4.06 -3.29 2.86
N LEU A 142 4.85 -2.99 1.83
CA LEU A 142 6.32 -2.92 1.87
C LEU A 142 6.95 -4.17 2.50
N ILE A 143 6.29 -5.34 2.33
CA ILE A 143 6.82 -6.61 2.80
C ILE A 143 8.12 -6.92 2.08
N TYR A 144 9.21 -7.00 2.83
CA TYR A 144 10.55 -7.07 2.26
C TYR A 144 11.45 -8.07 3.01
N ASN A 145 12.25 -8.78 2.23
CA ASN A 145 13.49 -9.43 2.64
C ASN A 145 14.37 -9.62 1.39
N ASP A 146 15.62 -10.06 1.58
CA ASP A 146 16.58 -10.27 0.48
C ASP A 146 16.05 -11.21 -0.63
N HIS A 147 15.26 -12.23 -0.28
CA HIS A 147 14.66 -13.16 -1.24
C HIS A 147 13.62 -12.47 -2.14
N ILE A 148 12.73 -11.67 -1.57
CA ILE A 148 11.75 -10.88 -2.35
C ILE A 148 12.47 -9.92 -3.30
N ALA A 149 13.58 -9.32 -2.85
CA ALA A 149 14.42 -8.46 -3.69
C ALA A 149 15.08 -9.21 -4.85
N GLU A 150 15.50 -10.46 -4.63
CA GLU A 150 16.03 -11.35 -5.66
C GLU A 150 14.95 -11.71 -6.69
N VAL A 151 13.77 -12.11 -6.25
CA VAL A 151 12.64 -12.43 -7.15
C VAL A 151 12.26 -11.19 -7.97
N ALA A 152 12.12 -10.01 -7.35
CA ALA A 152 11.85 -8.75 -8.06
C ALA A 152 12.95 -8.43 -9.10
N LYS A 153 14.22 -8.62 -8.75
CA LYS A 153 15.33 -8.44 -9.69
C LYS A 153 15.24 -9.39 -10.88
N SER A 154 14.88 -10.65 -10.65
CA SER A 154 14.74 -11.67 -11.70
C SER A 154 13.60 -11.37 -12.68
N MET A 155 12.58 -10.63 -12.23
CA MET A 155 11.49 -10.14 -13.07
C MET A 155 11.87 -8.90 -13.91
N GLY A 156 13.07 -8.33 -13.71
CA GLY A 156 13.57 -7.20 -14.50
C GLY A 156 13.48 -5.84 -13.82
N PHE A 157 12.96 -5.76 -12.59
CA PHE A 157 12.91 -4.51 -11.85
C PHE A 157 14.31 -4.02 -11.44
N ARG A 158 14.51 -2.70 -11.48
CA ARG A 158 15.78 -2.05 -11.10
C ARG A 158 15.74 -1.47 -9.70
N ASN A 159 14.55 -1.16 -9.19
CA ASN A 159 14.34 -0.50 -7.92
C ASN A 159 13.33 -1.28 -7.07
N ILE A 160 13.56 -1.34 -5.76
CA ILE A 160 12.62 -1.87 -4.78
C ILE A 160 12.51 -0.95 -3.56
N LEU A 161 11.27 -0.79 -3.07
CA LEU A 161 10.97 -0.03 -1.86
C LEU A 161 10.83 -0.96 -0.65
N ALA A 162 11.27 -0.50 0.52
CA ALA A 162 11.12 -1.21 1.78
C ALA A 162 10.96 -0.25 2.97
N GLU A 163 10.53 -0.75 4.12
CA GLU A 163 10.40 0.03 5.36
C GLU A 163 11.77 0.25 6.04
N GLY A 164 12.02 1.48 6.48
CA GLY A 164 13.17 1.85 7.29
C GLY A 164 12.92 1.63 8.79
N THR A 165 12.69 0.37 9.18
CA THR A 165 12.35 -0.01 10.57
C THR A 165 13.32 0.55 11.61
N ASP A 166 12.89 0.67 12.87
CA ASP A 166 13.76 1.10 14.00
C ASP A 166 15.09 0.34 14.05
N TYR A 167 15.04 -0.98 13.81
CA TYR A 167 16.25 -1.81 13.76
C TYR A 167 17.19 -1.39 12.63
N ILE A 168 16.68 -1.20 11.42
CA ILE A 168 17.48 -0.77 10.26
C ILE A 168 18.02 0.65 10.50
N ALA A 169 17.17 1.57 10.94
CA ALA A 169 17.51 2.97 11.21
C ALA A 169 18.55 3.12 12.34
N SER A 170 18.64 2.17 13.27
CA SER A 170 19.66 2.16 14.32
C SER A 170 21.07 1.84 13.81
N GLN A 171 21.18 1.24 12.61
CA GLN A 171 22.44 0.77 12.02
C GLN A 171 22.80 1.54 10.74
N HIS A 172 21.80 2.05 10.03
CA HIS A 172 21.93 2.65 8.72
C HIS A 172 21.06 3.89 8.61
N ASP A 173 21.55 4.90 7.90
CA ASP A 173 20.75 6.10 7.60
C ASP A 173 19.80 5.79 6.43
N VAL A 174 18.50 5.84 6.67
CA VAL A 174 17.45 5.50 5.68
C VAL A 174 17.38 6.48 4.51
N ASN A 175 18.03 7.65 4.61
CA ASN A 175 17.98 8.71 3.60
C ASN A 175 19.08 8.60 2.52
N TYR A 176 19.51 7.38 2.18
CA TYR A 176 20.46 7.12 1.09
C TYR A 176 19.92 6.05 0.13
N ARG A 177 20.50 6.03 -1.08
CA ARG A 177 20.35 4.90 -2.01
C ARG A 177 21.21 3.73 -1.56
N TYR A 178 20.60 2.57 -1.34
CA TYR A 178 21.29 1.30 -1.08
C TYR A 178 21.16 0.36 -2.28
N ALA A 179 21.88 -0.77 -2.22
CA ALA A 179 21.61 -1.93 -3.06
C ALA A 179 21.34 -3.15 -2.17
N ALA A 180 20.38 -3.99 -2.55
CA ALA A 180 20.22 -5.30 -1.91
C ALA A 180 21.35 -6.25 -2.39
N PRO A 181 21.55 -7.42 -1.75
CA PRO A 181 22.55 -8.40 -2.20
C PRO A 181 22.36 -8.86 -3.66
N SER A 182 21.13 -8.84 -4.18
CA SER A 182 20.82 -9.14 -5.58
C SER A 182 21.25 -8.03 -6.58
N GLY A 183 21.72 -6.88 -6.08
CA GLY A 183 22.10 -5.72 -6.88
C GLY A 183 20.92 -4.90 -7.40
N ILE A 184 19.69 -5.12 -6.91
CA ILE A 184 18.57 -4.19 -7.10
C ILE A 184 18.76 -2.95 -6.20
N ASN A 185 18.41 -1.76 -6.69
CA ASN A 185 18.46 -0.54 -5.87
C ASN A 185 17.40 -0.65 -4.76
N LEU A 186 17.78 -0.35 -3.53
CA LEU A 186 16.92 -0.41 -2.35
C LEU A 186 16.74 0.99 -1.77
N TYR A 187 15.48 1.39 -1.60
CA TYR A 187 15.09 2.66 -0.98
C TYR A 187 14.25 2.40 0.26
N LEU A 188 14.71 2.92 1.40
CA LEU A 188 14.10 2.70 2.71
C LEU A 188 13.23 3.90 3.07
N ARG A 189 11.97 3.65 3.45
CA ARG A 189 11.06 4.68 3.93
C ARG A 189 11.65 5.41 5.13
N ASN A 190 11.54 6.73 5.14
CA ASN A 190 11.70 7.54 6.34
C ASN A 190 10.33 7.63 7.03
N TYR A 191 9.99 6.61 7.83
CA TYR A 191 8.65 6.54 8.42
C TYR A 191 8.34 7.71 9.38
N PRO A 192 9.29 8.27 10.17
CA PRO A 192 8.95 9.40 11.04
C PRO A 192 8.41 10.59 10.26
N LEU A 193 9.10 11.00 9.19
CA LEU A 193 8.66 12.12 8.34
C LEU A 193 7.44 11.78 7.48
N SER A 194 7.28 10.52 7.08
CA SER A 194 6.07 10.07 6.37
C SER A 194 4.84 10.16 7.29
N ASP A 195 4.97 9.66 8.52
CA ASP A 195 3.91 9.64 9.53
C ASP A 195 3.56 11.03 10.06
N ASP A 196 4.50 11.98 10.01
CA ASP A 196 4.23 13.37 10.33
C ASP A 196 3.15 13.95 9.40
N ILE A 197 3.16 13.56 8.11
CA ILE A 197 2.12 13.95 7.15
C ILE A 197 0.89 13.02 7.26
N SER A 198 1.09 11.71 7.28
CA SER A 198 -0.04 10.75 7.25
C SER A 198 -0.89 10.75 8.50
N PHE A 199 -0.28 10.83 9.68
CA PHE A 199 -0.98 10.65 10.96
C PHE A 199 -0.96 11.90 11.85
N ARG A 200 0.18 12.60 11.96
CA ARG A 200 0.33 13.70 12.94
C ARG A 200 -0.13 15.07 12.43
N PHE A 201 -0.35 15.21 11.12
CA PHE A 201 -0.65 16.50 10.47
C PHE A 201 -1.80 17.28 11.13
N SER A 202 -2.90 16.60 11.46
CA SER A 202 -4.07 17.20 12.13
C SER A 202 -4.11 16.99 13.66
N ASN A 203 -3.07 16.39 14.24
CA ASN A 203 -3.01 16.13 15.67
C ASN A 203 -2.58 17.39 16.45
N ARG A 204 -3.55 18.08 17.06
CA ARG A 204 -3.33 19.31 17.85
C ARG A 204 -2.57 19.09 19.16
N GLU A 205 -2.48 17.87 19.64
CA GLU A 205 -1.73 17.51 20.85
C GLU A 205 -0.26 17.20 20.55
N TRP A 206 0.09 16.97 19.28
CA TRP A 206 1.48 16.77 18.89
C TRP A 206 2.27 18.06 19.08
N LYS A 207 3.41 17.96 19.78
CA LYS A 207 4.26 19.10 20.16
C LYS A 207 4.68 20.01 19.00
N ASP A 208 4.76 19.46 17.78
CA ASP A 208 5.20 20.21 16.60
C ASP A 208 4.02 20.72 15.75
N TYR A 209 2.77 20.55 16.19
CA TYR A 209 1.59 21.09 15.53
C TYR A 209 1.56 22.63 15.57
N PRO A 210 1.13 23.32 14.50
CA PRO A 210 0.73 22.78 13.19
C PRO A 210 1.94 22.40 12.32
N LEU A 211 1.81 21.38 11.48
CA LEU A 211 2.81 21.07 10.45
C LEU A 211 2.62 21.97 9.24
N THR A 212 3.49 22.96 9.08
CA THR A 212 3.48 23.89 7.95
C THR A 212 4.51 23.49 6.90
N ALA A 213 4.30 23.91 5.65
CA ALA A 213 5.17 23.54 4.52
C ALA A 213 6.62 24.03 4.70
N ASP A 214 6.82 25.22 5.26
CA ASP A 214 8.14 25.78 5.59
C ASP A 214 8.86 24.99 6.69
N LYS A 215 8.13 24.61 7.74
CA LYS A 215 8.65 23.76 8.82
C LYS A 215 9.09 22.41 8.29
N PHE A 216 8.24 21.75 7.50
CA PHE A 216 8.55 20.45 6.92
C PHE A 216 9.73 20.50 5.94
N ALA A 217 9.76 21.51 5.06
CA ALA A 217 10.90 21.75 4.16
C ALA A 217 12.21 21.94 4.93
N GLY A 218 12.17 22.71 6.03
CA GLY A 218 13.31 22.89 6.92
C GLY A 218 13.82 21.57 7.52
N TRP A 219 12.91 20.72 8.02
CA TRP A 219 13.26 19.40 8.54
C TRP A 219 13.87 18.49 7.48
N VAL A 220 13.28 18.45 6.28
CA VAL A 220 13.79 17.66 5.16
C VAL A 220 15.19 18.13 4.74
N SER A 221 15.40 19.43 4.58
CA SER A 221 16.68 20.01 4.19
C SER A 221 17.78 19.71 5.23
N GLN A 222 17.44 19.77 6.52
CA GLN A 222 18.36 19.52 7.64
C GLN A 222 18.54 18.03 7.98
N SER A 223 17.70 17.14 7.44
CA SER A 223 17.82 15.71 7.65
C SER A 223 19.19 15.18 7.17
N SER A 224 19.63 14.05 7.69
CA SER A 224 20.81 13.36 7.18
C SER A 224 20.54 12.75 5.80
N GLY A 225 21.58 12.26 5.13
CA GLY A 225 21.44 11.61 3.83
C GLY A 225 21.37 12.55 2.63
N GLU A 226 21.03 11.99 1.48
CA GLU A 226 20.89 12.72 0.21
C GLU A 226 19.47 12.59 -0.38
N VAL A 227 18.73 11.53 -0.02
CA VAL A 227 17.43 11.18 -0.59
C VAL A 227 16.45 10.84 0.52
N VAL A 228 15.47 11.68 0.78
CA VAL A 228 14.41 11.41 1.77
C VAL A 228 13.24 10.70 1.09
N ASN A 229 12.94 9.50 1.58
CA ASN A 229 11.90 8.63 1.04
C ASN A 229 10.60 8.78 1.84
N LEU A 230 9.62 9.48 1.28
CA LEU A 230 8.32 9.76 1.91
C LEU A 230 7.25 8.86 1.29
N PHE A 231 6.99 7.75 1.97
CA PHE A 231 6.16 6.65 1.45
C PHE A 231 4.87 6.57 2.28
N MET A 232 3.70 6.67 1.66
CA MET A 232 2.42 6.82 2.34
C MET A 232 1.26 6.19 1.57
N ASP A 233 0.15 5.90 2.26
CA ASP A 233 -1.14 5.68 1.59
C ASP A 233 -1.60 6.98 0.93
N TYR A 234 -2.10 6.89 -0.30
CA TYR A 234 -2.47 8.09 -1.04
C TYR A 234 -3.67 8.81 -0.44
N GLU A 235 -4.57 8.04 0.19
CA GLU A 235 -5.72 8.48 0.97
C GLU A 235 -5.35 9.46 2.09
N THR A 236 -4.06 9.60 2.43
CA THR A 236 -3.54 10.70 3.27
C THR A 236 -4.09 12.07 2.83
N PHE A 237 -4.10 12.39 1.53
CA PHE A 237 -4.39 13.74 1.03
C PHE A 237 -5.88 13.95 0.70
N GLY A 238 -6.70 14.28 1.68
CA GLY A 238 -8.11 14.65 1.50
C GLY A 238 -9.10 13.66 2.10
N GLU A 239 -8.71 12.39 2.30
CA GLU A 239 -9.57 11.40 2.98
C GLU A 239 -9.19 11.27 4.47
N HIS A 240 -7.94 10.90 4.79
CA HIS A 240 -7.48 10.82 6.17
C HIS A 240 -7.17 12.21 6.75
N GLN A 241 -6.39 13.03 6.04
CA GLN A 241 -6.25 14.44 6.34
C GLN A 241 -7.23 15.21 5.46
N ARG A 242 -8.37 15.62 6.01
CA ARG A 242 -9.43 16.29 5.23
C ARG A 242 -9.02 17.69 4.78
N PRO A 243 -9.65 18.27 3.74
CA PRO A 243 -9.31 19.62 3.26
C PRO A 243 -9.32 20.69 4.36
N GLU A 244 -10.22 20.59 5.35
CA GLU A 244 -10.33 21.55 6.46
C GLU A 244 -9.12 21.53 7.40
N THR A 245 -8.29 20.49 7.35
CA THR A 245 -7.02 20.43 8.09
C THR A 245 -5.95 21.34 7.47
N GLY A 246 -6.16 21.80 6.22
CA GLY A 246 -5.19 22.58 5.47
C GLY A 246 -4.22 21.75 4.63
N ILE A 247 -4.46 20.44 4.47
CA ILE A 247 -3.54 19.53 3.76
C ILE A 247 -3.27 19.94 2.30
N PHE A 248 -4.29 20.46 1.59
CA PHE A 248 -4.10 20.92 0.21
C PHE A 248 -3.37 22.26 0.14
N GLU A 249 -3.52 23.11 1.16
CA GLU A 249 -2.69 24.32 1.26
C GLU A 249 -1.24 23.98 1.59
N PHE A 250 -1.01 22.96 2.41
CA PHE A 250 0.32 22.41 2.61
C PHE A 250 0.94 21.97 1.28
N LEU A 251 0.25 21.16 0.46
CA LEU A 251 0.74 20.76 -0.87
C LEU A 251 1.02 21.97 -1.77
N ARG A 252 0.13 22.97 -1.76
CA ARG A 252 0.29 24.18 -2.58
C ARG A 252 1.56 24.95 -2.27
N TYR A 253 1.93 25.07 -1.00
CA TYR A 253 3.12 25.82 -0.59
C TYR A 253 4.39 24.97 -0.52
N LEU A 254 4.28 23.65 -0.46
CA LEU A 254 5.41 22.73 -0.36
C LEU A 254 6.51 22.95 -1.42
N PRO A 255 6.22 23.03 -2.74
CA PRO A 255 7.28 23.21 -3.74
C PRO A 255 8.01 24.54 -3.57
N VAL A 256 7.33 25.61 -3.14
CA VAL A 256 7.94 26.92 -2.89
C VAL A 256 8.99 26.82 -1.78
N TYR A 257 8.65 26.17 -0.67
CA TYR A 257 9.57 26.02 0.46
C TYR A 257 10.66 24.98 0.22
N PHE A 258 10.39 23.96 -0.58
CA PHE A 258 11.40 23.03 -1.06
C PHE A 258 12.45 23.74 -1.91
N GLU A 259 12.04 24.57 -2.87
CA GLU A 259 12.96 25.38 -3.70
C GLU A 259 13.82 26.31 -2.83
N GLN A 260 13.21 27.02 -1.87
CA GLN A 260 13.94 27.89 -0.94
C GLN A 260 14.96 27.15 -0.06
N SER A 261 14.76 25.84 0.15
CA SER A 261 15.59 24.99 1.00
C SER A 261 16.55 24.09 0.22
N ASP A 262 16.70 24.30 -1.09
CA ASP A 262 17.48 23.45 -2.02
C ASP A 262 17.10 21.95 -1.95
N VAL A 263 15.78 21.71 -1.87
CA VAL A 263 15.14 20.40 -1.89
C VAL A 263 14.41 20.20 -3.21
N HIS A 264 14.59 19.06 -3.87
CA HIS A 264 13.96 18.75 -5.16
C HIS A 264 13.14 17.47 -5.08
N THR A 265 11.97 17.44 -5.73
CA THR A 265 11.20 16.19 -5.86
C THR A 265 11.67 15.40 -7.08
N ILE A 266 11.88 14.09 -6.89
CA ILE A 266 12.32 13.17 -7.96
C ILE A 266 11.51 11.88 -7.94
N LEU A 267 11.52 11.17 -9.07
CA LEU A 267 10.89 9.86 -9.20
C LEU A 267 11.83 8.75 -8.74
N VAL A 268 11.28 7.60 -8.32
CA VAL A 268 12.06 6.44 -7.86
C VAL A 268 13.10 6.00 -8.92
N ARG A 269 12.71 5.95 -10.20
CA ARG A 269 13.59 5.59 -11.34
C ARG A 269 14.73 6.56 -11.61
N GLU A 270 14.69 7.75 -11.03
CA GLU A 270 15.66 8.81 -11.30
C GLU A 270 16.74 8.89 -10.24
N VAL A 271 16.46 8.38 -9.03
CA VAL A 271 17.41 8.36 -7.91
C VAL A 271 18.73 7.72 -8.33
N GLU A 272 18.67 6.64 -9.12
CA GLU A 272 19.87 5.90 -9.55
C GLU A 272 20.83 6.70 -10.44
N LYS A 273 20.34 7.77 -11.09
CA LYS A 273 21.14 8.64 -11.96
C LYS A 273 21.80 9.79 -11.19
N ARG A 274 21.24 10.18 -10.04
CA ARG A 274 21.70 11.32 -9.24
C ARG A 274 22.56 10.91 -8.05
N HIS A 275 22.23 9.79 -7.42
CA HIS A 275 22.87 9.36 -6.18
C HIS A 275 23.63 8.05 -6.39
N ARG A 276 24.82 7.96 -5.81
CA ARG A 276 25.59 6.71 -5.83
C ARG A 276 25.02 5.72 -4.82
N VAL A 277 25.23 4.44 -5.06
CA VAL A 277 24.95 3.41 -4.04
C VAL A 277 25.86 3.68 -2.85
N ARG A 278 25.25 3.88 -1.67
CA ARG A 278 25.96 4.11 -0.41
C ARG A 278 26.65 2.85 0.08
N ASP A 279 25.89 1.76 0.13
CA ASP A 279 26.37 0.43 0.53
C ASP A 279 25.40 -0.67 0.05
N PHE A 280 25.83 -1.92 0.22
CA PHE A 280 24.97 -3.08 0.15
C PHE A 280 24.34 -3.36 1.52
N LEU A 281 23.03 -3.57 1.53
CA LEU A 281 22.26 -3.76 2.75
C LEU A 281 21.46 -5.07 2.66
N SER A 282 21.74 -6.01 3.57
CA SER A 282 21.08 -7.32 3.66
C SER A 282 20.06 -7.31 4.78
N ILE A 283 18.79 -7.55 4.45
CA ILE A 283 17.69 -7.69 5.42
C ILE A 283 17.10 -9.09 5.25
N ARG A 284 17.46 -9.98 6.17
CA ARG A 284 17.00 -11.38 6.16
C ARG A 284 15.66 -11.57 6.86
N LYS A 285 15.39 -10.81 7.93
CA LYS A 285 14.11 -10.87 8.63
C LYS A 285 13.08 -10.13 7.77
N THR A 286 11.93 -10.77 7.52
CA THR A 286 10.84 -10.10 6.81
C THR A 286 10.34 -8.88 7.59
N THR A 287 10.37 -7.73 6.94
CA THR A 287 9.82 -6.46 7.43
C THR A 287 8.54 -6.13 6.69
N SER A 288 7.75 -5.20 7.21
CA SER A 288 6.60 -4.55 6.56
C SER A 288 6.55 -3.09 7.03
N TRP A 289 5.65 -2.28 6.48
CA TRP A 289 5.39 -0.93 7.00
C TRP A 289 4.22 -0.85 7.99
N ALA A 290 3.59 -1.99 8.30
CA ALA A 290 2.38 -2.04 9.11
C ALA A 290 2.69 -2.24 10.59
N ASP A 291 1.81 -1.68 11.41
CA ASP A 291 1.85 -1.69 12.87
C ASP A 291 3.21 -1.23 13.46
N LYS A 292 3.27 -1.15 14.78
CA LYS A 292 4.50 -0.75 15.50
C LYS A 292 5.69 -1.67 15.23
N ASN A 293 5.43 -2.98 15.09
CA ASN A 293 6.48 -4.00 14.92
C ASN A 293 7.13 -3.98 13.53
N ARG A 294 6.44 -3.42 12.51
CA ARG A 294 6.94 -3.35 11.13
C ARG A 294 7.40 -4.71 10.59
N ASP A 295 6.62 -5.73 10.87
CA ASP A 295 6.81 -7.10 10.40
C ASP A 295 5.47 -7.77 10.04
N LEU A 296 5.45 -9.09 9.90
CA LEU A 296 4.26 -9.83 9.48
C LEU A 296 3.18 -9.96 10.57
N SER A 297 3.39 -9.45 11.79
CA SER A 297 2.41 -9.62 12.87
C SER A 297 1.03 -9.03 12.57
N ALA A 298 0.94 -8.02 11.69
CA ALA A 298 -0.33 -7.43 11.27
C ALA A 298 -1.24 -8.43 10.53
N TRP A 299 -0.67 -9.45 9.88
CA TRP A 299 -1.41 -10.50 9.16
C TRP A 299 -1.22 -11.90 9.74
N MET A 300 -0.20 -12.14 10.56
CA MET A 300 0.13 -13.47 11.08
C MET A 300 0.24 -13.48 12.61
N GLY A 301 -0.40 -12.52 13.27
CA GLY A 301 -0.28 -12.29 14.71
C GLY A 301 -1.18 -13.18 15.58
N ASN A 302 -2.22 -13.79 15.01
CA ASN A 302 -3.15 -14.64 15.77
C ASN A 302 -3.71 -15.84 14.98
N LEU A 303 -4.37 -16.77 15.69
CA LEU A 303 -4.88 -18.02 15.10
C LEU A 303 -6.03 -17.81 14.10
N MET A 304 -6.87 -16.78 14.24
CA MET A 304 -7.94 -16.50 13.26
C MET A 304 -7.33 -16.15 11.90
N GLN A 305 -6.28 -15.34 11.92
CA GLN A 305 -5.55 -14.94 10.74
C GLN A 305 -4.85 -16.13 10.08
N VAL A 306 -4.02 -16.86 10.85
CA VAL A 306 -3.27 -18.02 10.34
C VAL A 306 -4.20 -19.07 9.75
N ASN A 307 -5.26 -19.46 10.47
CA ASN A 307 -6.20 -20.48 9.99
C ASN A 307 -6.92 -20.04 8.71
N THR A 308 -7.34 -18.77 8.63
CA THR A 308 -8.04 -18.26 7.44
C THR A 308 -7.09 -18.17 6.24
N PHE A 309 -5.84 -17.75 6.46
CA PHE A 309 -4.82 -17.69 5.43
C PHE A 309 -4.50 -19.07 4.84
N GLU A 310 -4.29 -20.09 5.69
CA GLU A 310 -4.10 -21.47 5.22
C GLU A 310 -5.30 -21.97 4.42
N ARG A 311 -6.50 -21.72 4.91
CA ARG A 311 -7.74 -22.13 4.25
C ARG A 311 -7.93 -21.46 2.87
N ILE A 312 -7.57 -20.19 2.72
CA ILE A 312 -7.60 -19.51 1.42
C ILE A 312 -6.66 -20.22 0.44
N LYS A 313 -5.45 -20.61 0.86
CA LYS A 313 -4.51 -21.34 -0.01
C LYS A 313 -5.07 -22.69 -0.48
N GLU A 314 -5.74 -23.44 0.41
CA GLU A 314 -6.37 -24.72 0.08
C GLU A 314 -7.55 -24.60 -0.91
N CYS A 315 -8.13 -23.42 -1.07
CA CYS A 315 -9.24 -23.17 -1.98
C CYS A 315 -8.84 -22.99 -3.45
N ARG A 316 -7.54 -22.88 -3.78
CA ARG A 316 -7.03 -22.54 -5.13
C ARG A 316 -7.74 -23.30 -6.25
N ASP A 317 -7.73 -24.62 -6.17
CA ASP A 317 -8.22 -25.51 -7.24
C ASP A 317 -9.75 -25.46 -7.43
N LYS A 318 -10.48 -24.89 -6.47
CA LYS A 318 -11.95 -24.85 -6.49
C LYS A 318 -12.51 -23.54 -7.03
N LEU A 319 -11.75 -22.45 -6.94
CA LEU A 319 -12.26 -21.10 -7.13
C LEU A 319 -11.83 -20.44 -8.44
N GLY A 320 -10.81 -20.96 -9.13
CA GLY A 320 -10.28 -20.33 -10.34
C GLY A 320 -9.88 -18.87 -10.06
N ASP A 321 -10.30 -17.93 -10.91
CA ASP A 321 -9.93 -16.52 -10.80
C ASP A 321 -10.46 -15.84 -9.53
N LEU A 322 -11.59 -16.31 -8.98
CA LEU A 322 -12.15 -15.79 -7.72
C LEU A 322 -11.18 -15.94 -6.55
N TRP A 323 -10.32 -16.95 -6.60
CA TRP A 323 -9.31 -17.19 -5.59
C TRP A 323 -8.38 -15.99 -5.38
N GLY A 324 -8.01 -15.30 -6.47
CA GLY A 324 -7.13 -14.13 -6.42
C GLY A 324 -7.68 -13.03 -5.51
N TYR A 325 -8.96 -12.69 -5.66
CA TYR A 325 -9.61 -11.66 -4.86
C TYR A 325 -9.70 -12.00 -3.37
N LEU A 326 -9.74 -13.29 -3.02
CA LEU A 326 -9.72 -13.73 -1.62
C LEU A 326 -8.33 -13.70 -0.99
N GLN A 327 -7.28 -13.52 -1.78
CA GLN A 327 -5.90 -13.43 -1.29
C GLN A 327 -5.47 -12.02 -0.88
N THR A 328 -6.32 -11.00 -1.06
CA THR A 328 -6.01 -9.62 -0.65
C THR A 328 -5.61 -9.56 0.83
N SER A 329 -4.55 -8.82 1.15
CA SER A 329 -3.99 -8.71 2.49
C SER A 329 -5.03 -8.21 3.51
N ASP A 330 -5.91 -7.32 3.09
CA ASP A 330 -7.00 -6.72 3.85
C ASP A 330 -7.88 -7.75 4.58
N ILE A 331 -8.22 -8.87 3.92
CA ILE A 331 -9.09 -9.90 4.52
C ILE A 331 -8.46 -10.44 5.80
N ILE A 332 -7.15 -10.65 5.79
CA ILE A 332 -6.41 -11.14 6.95
C ILE A 332 -6.13 -10.01 7.94
N TYR A 333 -5.84 -8.80 7.44
CA TYR A 333 -5.62 -7.60 8.24
C TYR A 333 -6.82 -7.30 9.15
N TYR A 334 -8.05 -7.39 8.62
CA TYR A 334 -9.28 -7.15 9.38
C TYR A 334 -9.47 -8.09 10.58
N MET A 335 -8.77 -9.23 10.63
CA MET A 335 -8.83 -10.19 11.74
C MET A 335 -7.75 -9.95 12.80
N SER A 336 -6.94 -8.90 12.66
CA SER A 336 -5.96 -8.53 13.66
C SER A 336 -6.64 -8.05 14.95
N ILE A 337 -6.10 -8.48 16.08
CA ILE A 337 -6.48 -7.98 17.40
C ILE A 337 -5.48 -6.94 17.94
N GLY A 338 -4.34 -6.76 17.26
CA GLY A 338 -3.32 -5.76 17.55
C GLY A 338 -2.83 -5.69 19.00
N ASN A 339 -1.99 -4.70 19.28
CA ASN A 339 -1.91 -4.10 20.63
C ASN A 339 -2.89 -2.92 20.70
N GLU A 340 -3.13 -2.32 21.87
CA GLU A 340 -4.13 -1.24 22.03
C GLU A 340 -3.98 -0.06 21.04
N GLU A 341 -2.74 0.39 20.79
CA GLU A 341 -2.43 1.46 19.83
C GLU A 341 -2.81 1.06 18.39
N ASP A 342 -2.44 -0.15 17.97
CA ASP A 342 -2.70 -0.66 16.63
C ASP A 342 -4.20 -0.97 16.45
N PHE A 343 -4.88 -1.47 17.50
CA PHE A 343 -6.28 -1.89 17.44
C PHE A 343 -7.21 -0.79 16.96
N THR A 344 -6.96 0.47 17.34
CA THR A 344 -7.75 1.62 16.89
C THR A 344 -7.67 1.81 15.38
N VAL A 345 -6.48 1.59 14.80
CA VAL A 345 -6.24 1.66 13.34
C VAL A 345 -6.95 0.49 12.65
N HIS A 346 -6.78 -0.73 13.17
CA HIS A 346 -7.46 -1.93 12.66
C HIS A 346 -8.99 -1.80 12.69
N GLU A 347 -9.57 -1.28 13.77
CA GLU A 347 -11.01 -1.06 13.90
C GLU A 347 -11.52 -0.03 12.86
N TYR A 348 -10.75 1.04 12.62
CA TYR A 348 -11.11 2.07 11.64
C TYR A 348 -11.22 1.52 10.22
N PHE A 349 -10.28 0.67 9.80
CA PHE A 349 -10.26 0.08 8.46
C PHE A 349 -11.16 -1.16 8.30
N ASN A 350 -11.48 -1.85 9.39
CA ASN A 350 -12.33 -3.05 9.35
C ASN A 350 -13.79 -2.68 9.00
N PRO A 351 -14.35 -3.22 7.90
CA PRO A 351 -15.71 -2.89 7.44
C PRO A 351 -16.82 -3.34 8.40
N TYR A 352 -16.51 -4.23 9.33
CA TYR A 352 -17.43 -4.76 10.35
C TYR A 352 -17.14 -4.19 11.75
N ARG A 353 -16.07 -3.39 11.91
CA ARG A 353 -15.56 -2.91 13.20
C ARG A 353 -15.36 -4.02 14.24
N SER A 354 -15.05 -5.23 13.77
CA SER A 354 -14.85 -6.38 14.65
C SER A 354 -13.99 -7.44 13.96
N PRO A 355 -12.84 -7.83 14.54
CA PRO A 355 -12.01 -8.88 13.98
C PRO A 355 -12.70 -10.25 14.01
N TYR A 356 -13.58 -10.48 14.98
CA TYR A 356 -14.38 -11.69 15.07
C TYR A 356 -15.43 -11.79 13.96
N LEU A 357 -16.10 -10.68 13.62
CA LEU A 357 -17.03 -10.67 12.49
C LEU A 357 -16.29 -10.84 11.16
N ALA A 358 -15.11 -10.22 11.00
CA ALA A 358 -14.27 -10.44 9.82
C ALA A 358 -13.92 -11.92 9.64
N PHE A 359 -13.51 -12.59 10.73
CA PHE A 359 -13.23 -14.02 10.74
C PHE A 359 -14.47 -14.85 10.37
N ILE A 360 -15.61 -14.59 11.01
CA ILE A 360 -16.87 -15.33 10.79
C ILE A 360 -17.34 -15.19 9.34
N TYR A 361 -17.45 -13.96 8.82
CA TYR A 361 -17.99 -13.73 7.48
C TYR A 361 -17.06 -14.27 6.38
N THR A 362 -15.75 -14.11 6.53
CA THR A 362 -14.78 -14.66 5.58
C THR A 362 -14.86 -16.19 5.56
N ASN A 363 -14.86 -16.84 6.73
CA ASN A 363 -14.90 -18.30 6.78
C ASN A 363 -16.23 -18.88 6.27
N ALA A 364 -17.34 -18.19 6.54
CA ALA A 364 -18.64 -18.52 5.97
C ALA A 364 -18.66 -18.35 4.43
N ALA A 365 -18.03 -17.30 3.89
CA ALA A 365 -17.87 -17.13 2.45
C ALA A 365 -17.02 -18.26 1.85
N LEU A 366 -15.91 -18.63 2.49
CA LEU A 366 -15.08 -19.77 2.09
C LEU A 366 -15.85 -21.09 2.18
N ASP A 367 -16.79 -21.25 3.13
CA ASP A 367 -17.64 -22.45 3.23
C ASP A 367 -18.56 -22.56 2.02
N ASN A 368 -19.20 -21.46 1.62
CA ASN A 368 -20.07 -21.42 0.45
C ASN A 368 -19.31 -21.64 -0.86
N LEU A 369 -18.09 -21.11 -0.95
CA LEU A 369 -17.30 -21.11 -2.18
C LEU A 369 -16.46 -22.38 -2.35
N CYS A 370 -15.79 -22.84 -1.31
CA CYS A 370 -14.84 -23.95 -1.34
C CYS A 370 -15.40 -25.25 -0.72
N GLY A 371 -16.54 -25.18 -0.05
CA GLY A 371 -17.10 -26.32 0.68
C GLY A 371 -17.76 -27.38 -0.22
N LYS A 372 -17.58 -28.63 0.19
CA LYS A 372 -18.67 -29.63 0.18
C LYS A 372 -19.03 -30.14 1.58
N ASP A 373 -18.21 -29.90 2.62
CA ASP A 373 -18.40 -30.48 3.97
C ASP A 373 -17.70 -29.69 5.11
N TYR A 374 -17.97 -28.40 5.30
CA TYR A 374 -17.70 -27.75 6.60
C TYR A 374 -18.99 -27.14 7.16
N GLY A 375 -19.50 -27.78 8.21
CA GLY A 375 -20.85 -27.63 8.75
C GLY A 375 -21.45 -28.93 9.31
N LYS A 376 -20.87 -30.11 9.03
CA LYS A 376 -21.33 -31.40 9.59
C LYS A 376 -20.92 -31.68 11.05
N ASN A 377 -20.25 -30.74 11.73
CA ASN A 377 -19.94 -30.86 13.16
C ASN A 377 -20.26 -29.57 13.93
N ILE A 378 -21.39 -28.93 13.61
CA ILE A 378 -22.13 -28.20 14.63
C ILE A 378 -23.32 -29.10 14.97
N MET A 379 -23.09 -30.03 15.91
CA MET A 379 -24.12 -30.92 16.47
C MET A 379 -24.07 -30.83 18.01
N PRO A 380 -25.18 -31.08 18.72
CA PRO A 380 -26.40 -31.78 18.29
C PRO A 380 -27.62 -30.90 18.03
#